data_AF-A0AAQ2C6Y4-F1
#
_entry.id   AF-A0AAQ2C6Y4-F1
#
_cell.length_a   1.000
_cell.length_b   1.000
_cell.length_c   1.000
_cell.angle_alpha   90.00
_cell.angle_beta   90.00
_cell.angle_gamma   90.00
#
_symmetry.space_group_name_H-M   'P 1'
#
loop_
_entity.id
_entity.type
_entity.pdbx_description
1 polymer ?
#
loop_
_entity_poly.entity_id
_entity_poly.type
_entity_poly.pdbx_seq_one_letter_code
_entity_poly.pdbx_strand_id
1 'polypeptide(L)'
;MTQEQEGTVLVGDEGGVWRVVTQGSSHILDLDAMTVTRIPGPGRPASFNDVERPLRTLEACRVGEAGRWTMTSDDEMVDFYWHITSRIRRIEPVAPSGDSHER
;
A
#
# COMPACT_ATOMS: atom_id res chain seq x y z
N MET A 1 -6.56 25.35 14.98
CA MET A 1 -6.44 25.33 13.51
C MET A 1 -5.34 24.34 13.17
N THR A 2 -5.71 23.16 12.68
CA THR A 2 -4.74 22.14 12.28
C THR A 2 -4.19 22.57 10.92
N GLN A 3 -2.90 22.87 10.83
CA GLN A 3 -2.26 23.10 9.54
C GLN A 3 -2.38 21.81 8.72
N GLU A 4 -3.09 21.87 7.61
CA GLU A 4 -3.10 20.84 6.58
C GLU A 4 -1.68 20.77 6.03
N GLN A 5 -0.89 19.81 6.49
CA GLN A 5 0.38 19.50 5.83
C GLN A 5 0.02 18.92 4.45
N GLU A 6 0.42 19.59 3.38
CA GLU A 6 0.43 19.04 2.01
C GLU A 6 1.40 17.85 1.96
N GLY A 7 0.95 16.71 2.47
CA GLY A 7 1.67 15.45 2.38
C GLY A 7 1.46 14.80 1.03
N THR A 8 2.47 14.09 0.52
CA THR A 8 2.36 13.25 -0.69
C THR A 8 1.12 12.37 -0.61
N VAL A 9 0.39 12.30 -1.73
CA VAL A 9 -0.83 11.52 -1.89
C VAL A 9 -0.68 10.58 -3.09
N LEU A 10 -1.27 9.39 -2.99
CA LEU A 10 -1.52 8.50 -4.13
C LEU A 10 -3.03 8.39 -4.32
N VAL A 11 -3.49 8.58 -5.55
CA VAL A 11 -4.90 8.41 -5.94
C VAL A 11 -5.15 7.14 -6.75
N GLY A 12 -4.08 6.49 -7.23
CA GLY A 12 -4.13 5.18 -7.88
C GLY A 12 -4.02 5.21 -9.40
N ASP A 13 -3.88 6.38 -10.01
CA ASP A 13 -3.72 6.56 -11.47
C ASP A 13 -2.29 6.91 -11.88
N GLU A 14 -1.39 7.15 -10.92
CA GLU A 14 -0.02 7.58 -11.17
C GLU A 14 0.88 6.47 -11.74
N GLY A 15 0.42 5.21 -11.65
CA GLY A 15 1.20 4.03 -12.03
C GLY A 15 2.41 3.79 -11.13
N GLY A 16 3.25 2.81 -11.49
CA GLY A 16 4.48 2.48 -10.80
C GLY A 16 4.32 1.78 -9.45
N VAL A 17 5.47 1.46 -8.85
CA VAL A 17 5.55 0.76 -7.56
C VAL A 17 5.91 1.74 -6.45
N TRP A 18 5.12 1.75 -5.38
CA TRP A 18 5.23 2.68 -4.28
C TRP A 18 5.33 1.96 -2.94
N ARG A 19 6.23 2.45 -2.08
CA ARG A 19 6.32 2.02 -0.69
C ARG A 19 5.64 3.04 0.22
N VAL A 20 4.57 2.59 0.87
CA VAL A 20 3.83 3.35 1.89
C VAL A 20 4.28 2.91 3.28
N VAL A 21 5.03 3.76 3.96
CA VAL A 21 5.56 3.50 5.30
C VAL A 21 4.59 4.03 6.34
N THR A 22 4.16 3.17 7.26
CA THR A 22 3.26 3.49 8.36
C THR A 22 3.99 3.32 9.71
N GLN A 23 3.32 3.55 10.84
CA GLN A 23 3.95 3.44 12.16
C GLN A 23 4.50 2.05 12.47
N GLY A 24 3.87 0.98 11.94
CA GLY A 24 4.21 -0.40 12.29
C GLY A 24 4.52 -1.33 11.12
N SER A 25 4.23 -0.92 9.89
CA SER A 25 4.45 -1.73 8.69
C SER A 25 4.75 -0.85 7.48
N SER A 26 5.28 -1.46 6.44
CA SER A 26 5.26 -0.88 5.09
C SER A 26 4.21 -1.60 4.24
N HIS A 27 3.74 -0.96 3.19
CA HIS A 27 2.93 -1.59 2.16
C HIS A 27 3.57 -1.28 0.80
N ILE A 28 3.73 -2.29 -0.04
CA ILE A 28 4.14 -2.12 -1.43
C ILE A 28 2.84 -2.09 -2.23
N LEU A 29 2.56 -0.95 -2.86
CA LEU A 29 1.47 -0.76 -3.81
C LEU A 29 2.09 -0.79 -5.20
N ASP A 30 1.78 -1.81 -5.99
CA ASP A 30 2.07 -1.83 -7.41
C ASP A 30 0.82 -1.34 -8.15
N LEU A 31 0.85 -0.08 -8.60
CA LEU A 31 -0.28 0.54 -9.28
C LEU A 31 -0.33 0.18 -10.77
N ASP A 32 0.76 -0.39 -11.34
CA ASP A 32 0.75 -0.91 -12.70
C ASP A 32 0.08 -2.30 -12.75
N ALA A 33 0.42 -3.16 -11.79
CA ALA A 33 -0.16 -4.49 -11.65
C ALA A 33 -1.47 -4.50 -10.85
N MET A 34 -1.83 -3.38 -10.22
CA MET A 34 -2.94 -3.25 -9.27
C MET A 34 -2.86 -4.30 -8.15
N THR A 35 -1.73 -4.34 -7.44
CA THR A 35 -1.52 -5.23 -6.28
C THR A 35 -1.05 -4.48 -5.03
N VAL A 36 -1.24 -5.10 -3.87
CA VAL A 36 -0.73 -4.62 -2.60
C VAL A 36 -0.18 -5.75 -1.75
N THR A 37 0.95 -5.51 -1.09
CA THR A 37 1.55 -6.44 -0.11
C THR A 37 1.89 -5.69 1.17
N ARG A 38 1.48 -6.19 2.35
CA ARG A 38 1.97 -5.67 3.63
C ARG A 38 3.31 -6.32 3.98
N ILE A 39 4.27 -5.49 4.39
CA ILE A 39 5.54 -5.93 4.99
C ILE A 39 5.48 -5.56 6.47
N PRO A 40 5.30 -6.52 7.40
CA PRO A 40 5.25 -6.24 8.82
C PRO A 40 6.60 -5.70 9.32
N GLY A 41 6.56 -4.69 10.19
CA GLY A 41 7.76 -4.22 10.88
C GLY A 41 8.21 -5.18 11.98
N PRO A 42 9.41 -4.98 12.55
CA PRO A 42 9.93 -5.82 13.62
C PRO A 42 8.94 -5.98 14.79
N GLY A 43 8.71 -7.22 15.22
CA GLY A 43 7.81 -7.54 16.33
C GLY A 43 6.32 -7.38 16.03
N ARG A 44 5.92 -7.15 14.77
CA ARG A 44 4.51 -7.19 14.38
C ARG A 44 4.09 -8.62 14.01
N PRO A 45 2.89 -9.05 14.44
CA PRO A 45 2.40 -10.37 14.09
C PRO A 45 2.16 -10.46 12.58
N ALA A 46 2.32 -11.68 12.08
CA ALA A 46 1.89 -12.03 10.73
C ALA A 46 0.38 -11.78 10.59
N SER A 47 -0.04 -11.38 9.40
CA SER A 47 -1.45 -11.27 9.03
C SER A 47 -1.69 -11.82 7.63
N PHE A 48 -2.96 -12.05 7.31
CA PHE A 48 -3.37 -12.48 5.97
C PHE A 48 -3.02 -11.48 4.85
N ASN A 49 -2.59 -10.26 5.20
CA ASN A 49 -2.16 -9.23 4.25
C ASN A 49 -0.64 -9.27 3.97
N ASP A 50 0.10 -10.21 4.55
CA ASP A 50 1.56 -10.37 4.33
C ASP A 50 1.88 -11.17 3.06
N VAL A 51 0.91 -11.27 2.17
CA VAL A 51 1.02 -11.84 0.82
C VAL A 51 0.53 -10.80 -0.17
N GLU A 52 0.96 -10.92 -1.42
CA GLU A 52 0.45 -10.07 -2.49
C GLU A 52 -1.05 -10.34 -2.73
N ARG A 53 -1.83 -9.27 -2.81
CA ARG A 53 -3.26 -9.31 -3.07
C ARG A 53 -3.65 -8.33 -4.17
N PRO A 54 -4.63 -8.67 -5.03
CA PRO A 54 -5.15 -7.72 -6.00
C PRO A 54 -5.79 -6.53 -5.29
N LEU A 55 -5.32 -5.33 -5.62
CA LEU A 55 -5.85 -4.06 -5.18
C LEU A 55 -7.11 -3.75 -6.00
N ARG A 56 -8.21 -3.44 -5.31
CA ARG A 56 -9.49 -3.12 -5.95
C ARG A 56 -9.77 -1.61 -5.96
N THR A 57 -9.62 -0.94 -4.81
CA THR A 57 -9.78 0.52 -4.71
C THR A 57 -8.72 1.12 -3.78
N LEU A 58 -8.26 2.34 -4.10
CA LEU A 58 -7.40 3.15 -3.22
C LEU A 58 -8.18 4.38 -2.76
N GLU A 59 -8.84 4.29 -1.61
CA GLU A 59 -9.77 5.33 -1.14
C GLU A 59 -9.06 6.49 -0.44
N ALA A 60 -7.98 6.19 0.28
CA ALA A 60 -7.15 7.20 0.94
C ALA A 60 -5.72 6.70 1.05
N CYS A 61 -4.76 7.49 0.56
CA CYS A 61 -3.35 7.19 0.70
C CYS A 61 -2.53 8.48 0.73
N ARG A 62 -2.55 9.17 1.87
CA ARG A 62 -1.87 10.46 2.06
C ARG A 62 -0.98 10.45 3.29
N VAL A 63 0.22 11.01 3.17
CA VAL A 63 1.11 11.23 4.32
C VAL A 63 0.40 12.06 5.39
N GLY A 64 0.42 11.59 6.62
CA GLY A 64 -0.26 12.24 7.74
C GLY A 64 -1.65 11.67 8.05
N GLU A 65 -2.23 10.82 7.21
CA GLU A 65 -3.53 10.18 7.41
C GLU A 65 -3.41 8.65 7.50
N ALA A 66 -4.50 7.97 7.85
CA ALA A 66 -4.57 6.50 7.73
C ALA A 66 -4.84 6.12 6.27
N GLY A 67 -4.10 5.14 5.76
CA GLY A 67 -4.38 4.54 4.46
C GLY A 67 -5.65 3.70 4.50
N ARG A 68 -6.45 3.73 3.42
CA ARG A 68 -7.68 2.97 3.24
C ARG A 68 -7.77 2.45 1.83
N TRP A 69 -7.96 1.15 1.68
CA TRP A 69 -8.13 0.49 0.39
C TRP A 69 -8.89 -0.81 0.54
N THR A 70 -9.37 -1.32 -0.59
CA THR A 70 -10.00 -2.63 -0.70
C THR A 70 -9.17 -3.57 -1.56
N MET A 71 -9.23 -4.86 -1.25
CA MET A 71 -8.54 -5.93 -1.99
C MET A 71 -9.55 -6.98 -2.43
N THR A 72 -9.34 -7.56 -3.60
CA THR A 72 -10.15 -8.69 -4.07
C THR A 72 -9.99 -9.87 -3.10
N SER A 73 -11.10 -10.52 -2.76
CA SER A 73 -11.07 -11.73 -1.95
C SER A 73 -10.70 -12.95 -2.78
N ASP A 74 -10.01 -13.90 -2.15
CA ASP A 74 -9.79 -15.26 -2.65
C ASP A 74 -10.88 -16.24 -2.17
N ASP A 75 -11.88 -15.76 -1.43
CA ASP A 75 -13.03 -16.51 -0.93
C ASP A 75 -14.30 -16.08 -1.69
N GLU A 76 -14.96 -17.04 -2.33
CA GLU A 76 -16.18 -16.80 -3.12
C GLU A 76 -17.35 -16.23 -2.30
N MET A 77 -17.32 -16.39 -0.96
CA MET A 77 -18.34 -15.90 -0.05
C MET A 77 -18.05 -14.49 0.48
N VAL A 78 -16.89 -13.90 0.14
CA VAL A 78 -16.48 -12.58 0.61
C VAL A 78 -16.32 -11.63 -0.57
N ASP A 79 -17.10 -10.56 -0.59
CA ASP A 79 -17.07 -9.62 -1.72
C ASP A 79 -15.68 -8.98 -1.91
N PHE A 80 -15.05 -8.54 -0.81
CA PHE A 80 -13.71 -7.95 -0.80
C PHE A 80 -13.21 -7.76 0.64
N TYR A 81 -11.90 -7.62 0.78
CA TYR A 81 -11.27 -7.28 2.06
C TYR A 81 -11.09 -5.77 2.19
N TRP A 82 -11.45 -5.24 3.36
CA TRP A 82 -11.11 -3.89 3.77
C TRP A 82 -9.76 -3.87 4.48
N HIS A 83 -8.94 -2.86 4.19
CA HIS A 83 -7.71 -2.61 4.94
C HIS A 83 -7.60 -1.15 5.34
N ILE A 84 -7.30 -0.93 6.62
CA ILE A 84 -7.03 0.39 7.19
C ILE A 84 -5.69 0.34 7.91
N THR A 85 -4.80 1.27 7.57
CA THR A 85 -3.47 1.33 8.19
C THR A 85 -3.44 2.24 9.42
N SER A 86 -2.36 2.13 10.19
CA SER A 86 -1.92 3.25 11.05
C SER A 86 -1.51 4.48 10.21
N ARG A 87 -1.26 5.62 10.85
CA ARG A 87 -0.85 6.86 10.18
C ARG A 87 0.34 6.64 9.22
N ILE A 88 0.16 7.04 7.96
CA ILE A 88 1.19 7.05 6.94
C ILE A 88 2.22 8.13 7.29
N ARG A 89 3.50 7.73 7.30
CA ARG A 89 4.64 8.59 7.63
C ARG A 89 5.42 9.02 6.39
N ARG A 90 5.47 8.16 5.37
CA ARG A 90 6.18 8.43 4.12
C ARG A 90 5.54 7.63 2.99
N ILE A 91 5.54 8.20 1.80
CA ILE A 91 5.27 7.53 0.53
C ILE A 91 6.49 7.78 -0.36
N GLU A 92 7.01 6.75 -0.98
CA GLU A 92 8.18 6.86 -1.87
C GLU A 92 8.08 5.88 -3.03
N PRO A 93 8.60 6.23 -4.22
CA PRO A 93 8.70 5.29 -5.32
C PRO A 93 9.72 4.20 -4.97
N VAL A 94 9.40 2.95 -5.32
CA VAL A 94 10.36 1.85 -5.33
C VAL A 94 11.02 1.88 -6.69
N ALA A 95 12.32 2.19 -6.73
CA ALA A 95 13.06 2.11 -7.97
C ALA A 95 12.91 0.69 -8.54
N PRO A 96 12.69 0.52 -9.85
CA PRO A 96 12.74 -0.80 -10.45
C PRO A 96 14.08 -1.41 -10.06
N SER A 97 14.05 -2.60 -9.45
CA SER A 97 15.28 -3.36 -9.22
C SER A 97 15.93 -3.50 -10.57
N GLY A 98 17.08 -2.83 -10.75
CA GLY A 98 17.84 -2.80 -11.99
C GLY A 98 18.47 -4.15 -12.29
N ASP A 99 17.66 -5.19 -12.47
CA ASP A 99 18.04 -6.41 -13.14
C ASP A 99 17.61 -6.29 -14.60
N SER A 100 18.32 -5.41 -15.30
CA SER A 100 18.58 -5.62 -16.72
C SER A 100 19.49 -6.85 -16.82
N HIS A 101 18.90 -8.05 -16.80
CA HIS A 101 19.61 -9.20 -17.34
C HIS A 101 19.52 -9.11 -18.86
N GLU A 102 20.49 -8.39 -19.44
CA GLU A 102 20.89 -8.54 -20.84
C GLU A 102 21.26 -10.01 -21.11
N ARG A 103 20.46 -10.69 -21.92
CA ARG A 103 20.82 -11.36 -23.19
C ARG A 103 19.85 -12.49 -23.56
#